data_AF-A0AAU0P7I1-F1
#
_entry.id   AF-A0AAU0P7I1-F1
#
_cell.length_a   1.000
_cell.length_b   1.000
_cell.length_c   1.000
_cell.angle_alpha   90.00
_cell.angle_beta   90.00
_cell.angle_gamma   90.00
#
_symmetry.space_group_name_H-M   'P 1'
#
loop_
_entity.id
_entity.type
_entity.pdbx_description
1 polymer ?
#
loop_
_entity_poly.entity_id
_entity_poly.type
_entity_poly.pdbx_seq_one_letter_code
_entity_poly.pdbx_strand_id
1 'polypeptide(L)'
;MNIEILIGKLLKYYQIKTLNDLAIKLDTTQSTISGWKARNAIGALTDTVANKAPEALEYIFSPETNVNNFNNSKNALAQAFGGQNTNNYNENIQSDNIEIDKNILKLVDTLYNFAKDNNKIDELKTDLSSLLPKYM
;
A
#
# COMPACT_ATOMS: atom_id res chain seq x y z
N MET A 1 12.86 -7.26 -7.89
CA MET A 1 12.79 -5.82 -7.56
C MET A 1 13.37 -5.04 -8.73
N ASN A 2 12.67 -4.02 -9.26
CA ASN A 2 13.12 -3.22 -10.39
C ASN A 2 13.40 -1.79 -9.92
N ILE A 3 14.60 -1.26 -10.18
CA ILE A 3 14.99 0.09 -9.79
C ILE A 3 14.10 1.18 -10.40
N GLU A 4 13.52 0.95 -11.58
CA GLU A 4 12.61 1.91 -12.23
C GLU A 4 11.34 2.12 -11.40
N ILE A 5 10.83 1.06 -10.77
CA ILE A 5 9.66 1.14 -9.87
C ILE A 5 10.02 1.97 -8.64
N LEU A 6 11.20 1.73 -8.05
CA LEU A 6 11.67 2.48 -6.87
C LEU A 6 11.87 3.96 -7.19
N ILE A 7 12.49 4.27 -8.34
CA ILE A 7 12.62 5.65 -8.83
C ILE A 7 11.24 6.26 -9.05
N GLY A 8 10.30 5.55 -9.68
CA GLY A 8 8.93 6.04 -9.86
C GLY A 8 8.22 6.38 -8.56
N LYS A 9 8.40 5.54 -7.53
CA LYS A 9 7.87 5.82 -6.18
C LYS A 9 8.54 7.02 -5.53
N LEU A 10 9.85 7.20 -5.68
CA LEU A 10 10.55 8.41 -5.19
C LEU A 10 10.01 9.68 -5.87
N LEU A 11 9.82 9.64 -7.20
CA LEU A 11 9.24 10.76 -7.93
C LEU A 11 7.84 11.10 -7.41
N LYS A 12 7.01 10.08 -7.15
CA LYS A 12 5.66 10.22 -6.58
C LYS A 12 5.68 10.78 -5.14
N TYR A 13 6.57 10.27 -4.30
CA TYR A 13 6.74 10.71 -2.91
C TYR A 13 7.04 12.21 -2.83
N TYR A 14 8.00 12.68 -3.63
CA TYR A 14 8.39 14.10 -3.66
C TYR A 14 7.50 14.98 -4.55
N GLN A 15 6.52 14.40 -5.26
CA GLN A 15 5.69 15.09 -6.24
C GLN A 15 6.49 15.81 -7.35
N ILE A 16 7.56 15.17 -7.80
CA ILE A 16 8.47 15.69 -8.83
C ILE A 16 8.39 14.85 -10.11
N LYS A 17 8.84 15.42 -11.23
CA LYS A 17 8.65 14.81 -12.56
C LYS A 17 9.94 14.35 -13.23
N THR A 18 11.10 14.85 -12.79
CA THR A 18 12.36 14.60 -13.49
C THR A 18 13.40 13.93 -12.61
N LEU A 19 14.31 13.19 -13.24
CA LEU A 19 15.48 12.64 -12.56
C LEU A 19 16.42 13.72 -12.03
N ASN A 20 16.42 14.91 -12.63
CA ASN A 20 17.19 16.04 -12.16
C ASN A 20 16.65 16.56 -10.82
N ASP A 21 15.33 16.72 -10.71
CA ASP A 21 14.70 17.11 -9.44
C ASP A 21 14.96 16.08 -8.35
N LEU A 22 14.94 14.78 -8.70
CA LEU A 22 15.23 13.70 -7.76
C LEU A 22 16.70 13.73 -7.32
N ALA A 23 17.62 14.03 -8.24
CA ALA A 23 19.03 14.20 -7.93
C ALA A 23 19.25 15.34 -6.93
N ILE A 24 18.56 16.47 -7.10
CA ILE A 24 18.59 17.59 -6.16
C ILE A 24 18.07 17.14 -4.79
N LYS A 25 16.95 16.41 -4.73
CA LYS A 25 16.38 15.91 -3.47
C LYS A 25 17.30 14.94 -2.73
N LEU A 26 18.03 14.11 -3.46
CA LEU A 26 18.94 13.11 -2.90
C LEU A 26 20.40 13.61 -2.78
N ASP A 27 20.64 14.90 -2.99
CA ASP A 27 21.97 15.51 -2.93
C ASP A 27 23.02 14.73 -3.77
N THR A 28 22.65 14.45 -5.02
CA THR A 28 23.45 13.69 -5.99
C THR A 28 23.30 14.31 -7.38
N THR A 29 23.78 13.61 -8.41
CA THR A 29 23.66 14.06 -9.81
C THR A 29 22.71 13.19 -10.63
N GLN A 30 22.10 13.79 -11.66
CA GLN A 30 21.25 13.04 -12.59
C GLN A 30 22.01 11.89 -13.27
N SER A 31 23.31 12.09 -13.58
CA SER A 31 24.15 11.05 -14.17
C SER A 31 24.39 9.89 -13.20
N THR A 32 24.56 10.18 -11.90
CA THR A 32 24.61 9.15 -10.86
C THR A 32 23.34 8.31 -10.82
N ILE A 33 22.15 8.95 -10.76
CA ILE A 33 20.87 8.24 -10.75
C ILE A 33 20.67 7.43 -12.04
N SER A 34 21.03 7.99 -13.20
CA SER A 34 20.96 7.30 -14.48
C SER A 34 21.90 6.09 -14.54
N GLY A 35 23.09 6.20 -13.95
CA GLY A 35 24.03 5.09 -13.83
C GLY A 35 23.51 3.98 -12.92
N TRP A 36 22.85 4.31 -11.80
CA TRP A 36 22.18 3.31 -10.96
C TRP A 36 21.05 2.63 -11.72
N LYS A 37 20.23 3.41 -12.44
CA LYS A 37 19.14 2.91 -13.27
C LYS A 37 19.64 1.89 -14.30
N ALA A 38 20.65 2.26 -15.08
CA ALA A 38 21.21 1.42 -16.14
C ALA A 38 21.79 0.09 -15.64
N ARG A 39 22.32 0.07 -14.41
CA ARG A 39 22.92 -1.13 -13.79
C ARG A 39 21.96 -1.90 -12.87
N ASN A 40 20.70 -1.45 -12.75
CA ASN A 40 19.77 -1.92 -11.73
C ASN A 40 20.41 -1.94 -10.32
N ALA A 41 21.20 -0.91 -9.99
CA ALA A 41 21.96 -0.81 -8.74
C ALA A 41 21.08 -0.39 -7.55
N ILE A 42 20.15 -1.28 -7.18
CA ILE A 42 19.14 -1.03 -6.14
C ILE A 42 19.78 -0.70 -4.79
N GLY A 43 20.86 -1.39 -4.41
CA GLY A 43 21.58 -1.12 -3.16
C GLY A 43 22.06 0.32 -3.09
N ALA A 44 22.73 0.81 -4.14
CA ALA A 44 23.25 2.19 -4.16
C ALA A 44 22.15 3.26 -4.06
N LEU A 45 21.00 3.05 -4.73
CA LEU A 45 19.84 3.93 -4.59
C LEU A 45 19.29 3.88 -3.16
N THR A 46 19.14 2.68 -2.61
CA THR A 46 18.55 2.45 -1.29
C THR A 46 19.42 3.03 -0.19
N ASP A 47 20.73 2.81 -0.24
CA ASP A 47 21.70 3.36 0.71
C ASP A 47 21.70 4.89 0.67
N THR A 48 21.60 5.47 -0.52
CA THR A 48 21.50 6.93 -0.67
C THR A 48 20.21 7.46 -0.04
N VAL A 49 19.07 6.84 -0.33
CA VAL A 49 17.77 7.22 0.25
C VAL A 49 17.80 7.06 1.77
N ALA A 50 18.32 5.96 2.31
CA ALA A 50 18.41 5.74 3.74
C ALA A 50 19.25 6.82 4.46
N ASN A 51 20.33 7.31 3.82
CA ASN A 51 21.20 8.33 4.40
C ASN A 51 20.67 9.76 4.23
N LYS A 52 20.00 10.06 3.10
CA LYS A 52 19.61 11.43 2.72
C LYS A 52 18.14 11.74 2.97
N ALA A 53 17.28 10.73 2.94
CA ALA A 53 15.83 10.83 3.08
C ALA A 53 15.21 9.54 3.65
N PRO A 54 15.53 9.18 4.90
CA PRO A 54 15.05 7.96 5.54
C PRO A 54 13.52 7.82 5.53
N GLU A 55 12.79 8.94 5.58
CA GLU A 55 11.33 8.99 5.50
C GLU A 55 10.76 8.52 4.13
N ALA A 56 11.55 8.63 3.06
CA ALA A 56 11.16 8.15 1.74
C ALA A 56 11.43 6.64 1.57
N LEU A 57 12.28 6.06 2.42
CA LEU A 57 12.68 4.65 2.35
C LEU A 57 11.48 3.72 2.58
N GLU A 58 10.68 4.01 3.59
CA GLU A 58 9.48 3.22 3.89
C GLU A 58 8.45 3.28 2.74
N TYR A 59 8.29 4.47 2.13
CA TYR A 59 7.37 4.65 1.01
C TYR A 59 7.76 3.85 -0.23
N ILE A 60 9.05 3.78 -0.57
CA ILE A 60 9.48 3.09 -1.79
C ILE A 60 9.36 1.57 -1.70
N PHE A 61 9.43 1.01 -0.48
CA PHE A 61 9.22 -0.41 -0.22
C PHE A 61 7.79 -0.77 0.16
N SER A 62 6.94 0.23 0.43
CA SER A 62 5.51 0.00 0.65
C SER A 62 4.91 -0.69 -0.59
N PRO A 63 4.13 -1.77 -0.43
CA PRO A 63 3.46 -2.42 -1.56
C PRO A 63 2.62 -1.37 -2.30
N GLU A 64 2.61 -1.41 -3.64
CA GLU A 64 1.70 -0.55 -4.37
C GLU A 64 0.27 -0.95 -3.99
N THR A 65 -0.43 -0.06 -3.31
CA THR A 65 -1.88 -0.15 -3.25
C THR A 65 -2.35 0.01 -4.69
N ASN A 66 -2.62 -1.11 -5.37
CA ASN A 66 -3.38 -1.12 -6.61
C ASN A 66 -4.72 -0.47 -6.31
N VAL A 67 -4.79 0.86 -6.40
CA VAL A 67 -6.06 1.55 -6.59
C VAL A 67 -6.43 1.19 -8.02
N ASN A 68 -7.10 0.05 -8.18
CA ASN A 68 -7.73 -0.32 -9.43
C ASN A 68 -8.56 0.89 -9.86
N ASN A 69 -8.12 1.50 -10.96
CA ASN A 69 -8.80 2.60 -11.61
C ASN A 69 -10.13 2.06 -12.15
N PHE A 70 -11.16 1.95 -11.31
CA PHE A 70 -12.53 1.65 -11.71
C PHE A 70 -13.21 2.85 -12.40
N ASN A 71 -12.45 3.60 -13.21
CA ASN A 71 -13.02 4.52 -14.17
C ASN A 71 -13.00 3.85 -15.54
N ASN A 72 -14.21 3.62 -16.06
CA ASN A 72 -14.59 3.01 -17.34
C ASN A 72 -14.55 1.49 -17.44
N SER A 73 -15.67 0.83 -17.12
CA SER A 73 -16.61 0.45 -18.17
C SER A 73 -17.98 0.09 -17.59
N LYS A 74 -19.02 0.53 -18.29
CA LYS A 74 -20.41 0.13 -18.03
C LYS A 74 -20.55 -1.39 -18.17
N ASN A 75 -21.20 -2.01 -17.19
CA ASN A 75 -22.05 -3.20 -17.26
C ASN A 75 -21.66 -4.32 -18.24
N ALA A 76 -21.28 -5.48 -17.69
CA ALA A 76 -21.84 -6.74 -18.15
C ALA A 76 -21.89 -7.75 -16.99
N LEU A 77 -23.12 -8.02 -16.56
CA LEU A 77 -23.52 -9.06 -15.62
C LEU A 77 -23.24 -10.45 -16.21
N ALA A 78 -22.66 -11.34 -15.41
CA ALA A 78 -22.94 -12.76 -15.46
C ALA A 78 -22.81 -13.34 -14.04
N GLN A 79 -23.89 -13.20 -13.28
CA GLN A 79 -24.15 -14.01 -12.09
C GLN A 79 -24.49 -15.43 -12.53
N ALA A 80 -23.96 -16.44 -11.82
CA ALA A 80 -24.65 -17.71 -11.63
C ALA A 80 -24.19 -18.31 -10.30
N PHE A 81 -24.96 -18.07 -9.24
CA PHE A 81 -24.93 -18.90 -8.05
C PHE A 81 -25.86 -20.09 -8.25
N GLY A 82 -25.28 -21.29 -8.15
CA GLY A 82 -26.02 -22.54 -8.17
C GLY A 82 -25.09 -23.73 -8.05
N GLY A 83 -24.62 -24.00 -6.83
CA GLY A 83 -24.17 -25.33 -6.41
C GLY A 83 -23.11 -26.01 -7.26
N GLN A 84 -21.89 -25.48 -7.23
CA GLN A 84 -20.62 -26.22 -7.20
C GLN A 84 -19.50 -25.19 -6.96
N ASN A 85 -18.37 -25.64 -6.40
CA ASN A 85 -17.17 -24.86 -6.12
C ASN A 85 -16.93 -23.62 -7.02
N THR A 86 -16.41 -22.55 -6.38
CA THR A 86 -15.84 -21.30 -6.92
C THR A 86 -16.74 -20.03 -6.96
N ASN A 87 -16.24 -18.99 -6.28
CA ASN A 87 -16.32 -17.54 -6.54
C ASN A 87 -17.63 -16.73 -6.37
N ASN A 88 -17.48 -15.65 -5.58
CA ASN A 88 -18.12 -14.31 -5.65
C ASN A 88 -19.53 -14.08 -5.11
N TYR A 89 -19.72 -14.11 -3.78
CA TYR A 89 -20.92 -13.51 -3.17
C TYR A 89 -20.71 -12.00 -3.09
N ASN A 90 -21.35 -11.30 -4.02
CA ASN A 90 -21.46 -9.85 -4.10
C ASN A 90 -22.74 -9.45 -3.37
N GLU A 91 -22.68 -9.31 -2.04
CA GLU A 91 -23.72 -8.58 -1.32
C GLU A 91 -23.51 -7.10 -1.59
N ASN A 92 -24.55 -6.44 -2.11
CA ASN A 92 -24.64 -5.00 -2.20
C ASN A 92 -24.63 -4.42 -0.78
N ILE A 93 -23.43 -4.28 -0.21
CA ILE A 93 -23.22 -3.38 0.91
C ILE A 93 -23.27 -1.99 0.28
N GLN A 94 -24.43 -1.36 0.43
CA GLN A 94 -24.61 0.06 0.31
C GLN A 94 -23.45 0.71 1.07
N SER A 95 -22.43 1.10 0.30
CA SER A 95 -21.19 1.63 0.84
C SER A 95 -21.52 3.06 1.19
N ASP A 96 -22.18 3.24 2.33
CA ASP A 96 -22.13 4.50 3.03
C ASP A 96 -20.63 4.81 3.12
N ASN A 97 -20.19 5.85 2.41
CA ASN A 97 -18.80 6.29 2.41
C ASN A 97 -18.47 6.82 3.82
N ILE A 98 -18.31 5.91 4.77
CA ILE A 98 -17.86 6.21 6.12
C ILE A 98 -16.35 6.40 5.98
N GLU A 99 -15.92 7.65 6.07
CA GLU A 99 -14.51 8.00 6.16
C GLU A 99 -13.99 7.53 7.52
N ILE A 100 -13.53 6.28 7.59
CA ILE A 100 -12.91 5.72 8.79
C ILE A 100 -11.50 6.30 8.94
N ASP A 101 -11.16 6.77 10.14
CA ASP A 101 -9.83 7.28 10.45
C ASP A 101 -8.75 6.23 10.13
N LYS A 102 -7.80 6.60 9.27
CA LYS A 102 -6.70 5.72 8.81
C LYS A 102 -5.84 5.20 9.96
N ASN A 103 -5.73 5.93 11.06
CA ASN A 103 -4.97 5.50 12.23
C ASN A 103 -5.70 4.39 13.01
N ILE A 104 -7.03 4.47 13.09
CA ILE A 104 -7.86 3.42 13.68
C ILE A 104 -7.76 2.16 12.83
N LEU A 105 -7.81 2.29 11.51
CA LEU A 105 -7.65 1.15 10.59
C LEU A 105 -6.29 0.46 10.78
N LYS A 106 -5.18 1.22 10.81
CA LYS A 106 -3.84 0.68 11.07
C LYS A 106 -3.73 -0.05 12.42
N LEU A 107 -4.41 0.46 13.46
CA LEU A 107 -4.42 -0.17 14.78
C LEU A 107 -5.13 -1.54 14.72
N VAL A 108 -6.30 -1.61 14.08
CA VAL A 108 -7.05 -2.86 13.90
C VAL A 108 -6.26 -3.86 13.06
N ASP A 109 -5.62 -3.41 11.98
CA ASP A 109 -4.75 -4.26 11.15
C ASP A 109 -3.57 -4.85 11.94
N THR A 110 -2.95 -4.02 12.79
CA THR A 110 -1.84 -4.46 13.65
C THR A 110 -2.31 -5.51 14.67
N LEU A 111 -3.43 -5.27 15.34
CA LEU A 111 -4.04 -6.23 16.28
C LEU A 111 -4.40 -7.54 15.61
N TYR A 112 -4.95 -7.48 14.39
CA TYR A 112 -5.27 -8.67 13.60
C TYR A 112 -4.03 -9.50 13.29
N ASN A 113 -2.94 -8.88 12.83
CA ASN A 113 -1.70 -9.58 12.51
C ASN A 113 -1.10 -10.25 13.76
N PHE A 114 -1.07 -9.55 14.90
CA PHE A 114 -0.59 -10.15 16.16
C PHE A 114 -1.48 -11.30 16.63
N ALA A 115 -2.81 -11.15 16.56
CA ALA A 115 -3.72 -12.23 16.93
C ALA A 115 -3.57 -13.44 16.00
N LYS A 116 -3.36 -13.21 14.70
CA LYS A 116 -3.11 -14.28 13.72
C LYS A 116 -1.83 -15.05 14.04
N ASP A 117 -0.73 -14.33 14.24
CA ASP A 117 0.59 -14.93 14.50
C ASP A 117 0.62 -15.71 15.82
N ASN A 118 -0.25 -15.34 16.77
CA ASN A 118 -0.37 -15.99 18.06
C ASN A 118 -1.56 -16.98 18.15
N ASN A 119 -2.27 -17.27 17.05
CA ASN A 119 -3.46 -18.12 17.02
C ASN A 119 -4.60 -17.68 17.97
N LYS A 120 -4.76 -16.37 18.16
CA LYS A 120 -5.71 -15.72 19.08
C LYS A 120 -6.84 -14.95 18.36
N ILE A 121 -7.18 -15.33 17.14
CA ILE A 121 -8.19 -14.61 16.33
C ILE A 121 -9.56 -14.56 17.02
N ASP A 122 -9.99 -15.64 17.67
CA ASP A 122 -11.30 -15.68 18.33
C ASP A 122 -11.34 -14.88 19.63
N GLU A 123 -10.20 -14.79 20.35
CA GLU A 123 -10.02 -13.86 21.47
C GLU A 123 -10.16 -12.41 20.99
N LEU A 124 -9.45 -12.04 19.91
CA LEU A 124 -9.55 -10.69 19.33
C LEU A 124 -10.98 -10.32 18.93
N LYS A 125 -11.73 -11.24 18.30
CA LYS A 125 -13.14 -10.98 17.96
C LYS A 125 -14.00 -10.72 19.20
N THR A 126 -13.77 -11.49 20.26
CA THR A 126 -14.48 -11.34 21.53
C THR A 126 -14.17 -9.98 22.15
N ASP A 127 -12.88 -9.61 22.19
CA ASP A 127 -12.43 -8.34 22.74
C ASP A 127 -13.00 -7.14 21.96
N LEU A 128 -12.92 -7.16 20.63
CA LEU A 128 -13.49 -6.10 19.79
C LEU A 128 -15.00 -5.98 19.96
N SER A 129 -15.71 -7.11 20.07
CA SER A 129 -17.16 -7.12 20.33
C SER A 129 -17.49 -6.54 21.70
N SER A 130 -16.65 -6.79 22.71
CA SER A 130 -16.80 -6.23 24.06
C SER A 130 -16.56 -4.71 24.13
N LEU A 131 -15.92 -4.13 23.11
CA LEU A 131 -15.73 -2.68 23.01
C LEU A 131 -16.97 -1.98 22.45
N LEU A 132 -17.80 -2.65 21.66
CA LEU A 132 -18.99 -2.03 21.06
C LEU A 132 -19.90 -1.36 22.10
N PRO A 133 -20.26 -2.01 23.24
CA PRO A 133 -21.10 -1.38 24.26
C PRO A 133 -20.46 -0.16 24.95
N LYS A 134 -19.14 0.06 24.83
CA LYS A 134 -18.47 1.23 25.44
C LYS A 134 -18.62 2.50 24.61
N TYR A 135 -19.01 2.38 23.34
CA TYR A 135 -19.10 3.49 22.38
C TYR A 135 -20.50 3.64 21.76
N MET A 136 -21.47 2.84 22.22
CA MET A 136 -22.90 3.01 21.97
C MET A 136 -23.55 3.79 23.12
#